data_AF-A0A5C7R480-F1
#
_entry.id   AF-A0A5C7R480-F1
#
_cell.length_a   1.000
_cell.length_b   1.000
_cell.length_c   1.000
_cell.angle_alpha   90.00
_cell.angle_beta   90.00
_cell.angle_gamma   90.00
#
_symmetry.space_group_name_H-M   'P 1'
#
loop_
_entity.id
_entity.type
_entity.pdbx_description
1 polymer ?
#
loop_
_entity_poly.entity_id
_entity_poly.type
_entity_poly.pdbx_seq_one_letter_code
_entity_poly.pdbx_strand_id
1 'polypeptide(L)'
;MILRPALALLLAASLPLHAAEPLDYHDARKLADADEAGVTGPAKDAMLAAQRKLLDAGVVECSLGRPQVDFSAFAIVMRLDAQGLVQQTWRQGGSPLAICLQRYVRDKTVFMPPRAPFHTTLDISFTK
;
A
#
# COMPACT_ATOMS: atom_id res chain seq x y z
N MET A 1 8.79 -39.30 59.09
CA MET A 1 7.47 -38.71 58.82
C MET A 1 7.63 -37.62 57.76
N ILE A 2 7.25 -37.98 56.52
CA ILE A 2 6.66 -37.17 55.44
C ILE A 2 7.24 -35.76 55.19
N LEU A 3 8.07 -35.67 54.14
CA LEU A 3 8.48 -34.44 53.46
C LEU A 3 7.41 -34.06 52.42
N ARG A 4 6.77 -32.89 52.55
CA ARG A 4 5.79 -32.36 51.58
C ARG A 4 6.51 -31.53 50.50
N PRO A 5 6.42 -31.88 49.21
CA PRO A 5 6.85 -30.98 48.15
C PRO A 5 5.74 -29.96 47.89
N ALA A 6 6.05 -28.68 48.06
CA ALA A 6 5.18 -27.59 47.63
C ALA A 6 5.23 -27.51 46.10
N LEU A 7 4.14 -27.90 45.44
CA LEU A 7 3.95 -27.83 44.00
C LEU A 7 3.70 -26.37 43.61
N ALA A 8 4.72 -25.69 43.07
CA ALA A 8 4.58 -24.36 42.50
C ALA A 8 3.86 -24.46 41.15
N LEU A 9 2.59 -24.00 41.11
CA LEU A 9 1.77 -23.94 39.90
C LEU A 9 2.25 -22.77 39.02
N LEU A 10 2.97 -23.07 37.93
CA LEU A 10 3.29 -22.10 36.88
C LEU A 10 2.04 -21.83 36.04
N LEU A 11 1.36 -20.69 36.26
CA LEU A 11 0.34 -20.17 35.35
C LEU A 11 1.02 -19.62 34.09
N ALA A 12 1.03 -20.40 33.01
CA ALA A 12 1.34 -19.90 31.68
C ALA A 12 0.16 -19.05 31.16
N ALA A 13 0.29 -17.72 31.24
CA ALA A 13 -0.65 -16.81 30.62
C ALA A 13 -0.47 -16.84 29.10
N SER A 14 -1.31 -17.60 28.40
CA SER A 14 -1.42 -17.56 26.94
C SER A 14 -2.12 -16.26 26.52
N LEU A 15 -1.33 -15.23 26.18
CA LEU A 15 -1.86 -14.03 25.52
C LEU A 15 -2.36 -14.42 24.12
N PRO A 16 -3.61 -14.08 23.75
CA PRO A 16 -4.08 -14.33 22.40
C PRO A 16 -3.32 -13.41 21.45
N LEU A 17 -2.57 -14.01 20.53
CA LEU A 17 -1.99 -13.33 19.39
C LEU A 17 -3.16 -12.89 18.49
N HIS A 18 -3.74 -11.72 18.76
CA HIS A 18 -4.72 -11.12 17.87
C HIS A 18 -3.98 -10.76 16.59
N ALA A 19 -4.16 -11.59 15.55
CA ALA A 19 -3.78 -11.22 14.21
C ALA A 19 -4.50 -9.90 13.89
N ALA A 20 -3.74 -8.86 13.56
CA ALA A 20 -4.32 -7.59 13.15
C ALA A 20 -5.27 -7.85 11.97
N GLU A 21 -6.48 -7.31 12.06
CA GLU A 21 -7.45 -7.41 10.97
C GLU A 21 -6.80 -6.93 9.66
N PRO A 22 -7.07 -7.59 8.52
CA PRO A 22 -6.55 -7.15 7.24
C PRO A 22 -6.95 -5.70 6.99
N LEU A 23 -5.95 -4.84 6.78
CA LEU A 23 -6.17 -3.41 6.49
C LEU A 23 -7.08 -3.27 5.25
N ASP A 24 -8.16 -2.52 5.38
CA ASP A 24 -9.03 -2.20 4.25
C ASP A 24 -8.47 -1.03 3.40
N TYR A 25 -9.17 -0.70 2.30
CA TYR A 25 -8.75 0.41 1.44
C TYR A 25 -8.77 1.77 2.15
N HIS A 26 -9.80 2.05 2.96
CA HIS A 26 -9.98 3.37 3.56
C HIS A 26 -8.91 3.64 4.60
N ASP A 27 -8.55 2.64 5.39
CA ASP A 27 -7.47 2.77 6.36
C ASP A 27 -6.10 2.79 5.69
N ALA A 28 -5.89 2.02 4.62
CA ALA A 28 -4.68 2.14 3.80
C ALA A 28 -4.53 3.53 3.19
N ARG A 29 -5.64 4.14 2.75
CA ARG A 29 -5.64 5.50 2.19
C ARG A 29 -5.24 6.54 3.22
N LYS A 30 -5.77 6.46 4.45
CA LYS A 30 -5.38 7.38 5.54
C LYS A 30 -3.88 7.29 5.85
N LEU A 31 -3.32 6.08 5.85
CA LEU A 31 -1.88 5.89 6.04
C LEU A 31 -1.09 6.53 4.89
N ALA A 32 -1.54 6.37 3.65
CA ALA A 32 -0.90 6.98 2.49
C ALA A 32 -0.92 8.52 2.55
N ASP A 33 -2.07 9.11 2.88
CA ASP A 33 -2.19 10.55 3.01
C ASP A 33 -1.25 11.10 4.11
N ALA A 34 -1.14 10.39 5.25
CA ALA A 34 -0.23 10.76 6.34
C ALA A 34 1.25 10.61 5.94
N ASP A 35 1.61 9.52 5.28
CA ASP A 35 2.97 9.24 4.82
C ASP A 35 3.41 10.26 3.76
N GLU A 36 2.55 10.56 2.79
CA GLU A 36 2.83 11.54 1.74
C GLU A 36 2.85 12.99 2.22
N ALA A 37 2.08 13.33 3.26
CA ALA A 37 2.14 14.64 3.93
C ALA A 37 3.46 14.83 4.69
N GLY A 38 4.08 13.74 5.15
CA GLY A 38 5.39 13.75 5.79
C GLY A 38 6.57 13.98 4.82
N VAL A 39 6.36 13.84 3.50
CA VAL A 39 7.38 14.08 2.48
C VAL A 39 7.36 15.55 2.07
N THR A 40 8.51 16.22 2.13
CA THR A 40 8.63 17.66 1.82
C THR A 40 9.86 17.96 0.96
N GLY A 41 9.89 19.17 0.38
CA GLY A 41 11.03 19.65 -0.41
C GLY A 41 11.35 18.77 -1.64
N PRO A 42 12.63 18.64 -2.02
CA PRO A 42 13.03 17.86 -3.19
C PRO A 42 12.58 16.39 -3.18
N ALA A 43 12.38 15.80 -1.99
CA ALA A 43 11.87 14.44 -1.87
C ALA A 43 10.40 14.34 -2.30
N LYS A 44 9.60 15.40 -2.10
CA LYS A 44 8.21 15.44 -2.56
C LYS A 44 8.16 15.46 -4.09
N ASP A 45 8.99 16.29 -4.72
CA ASP A 45 9.09 16.36 -6.18
C ASP A 45 9.53 15.02 -6.78
N ALA A 46 10.53 14.37 -6.17
CA ALA A 46 10.99 13.05 -6.58
C ALA A 46 9.89 11.98 -6.47
N MET A 47 9.12 11.99 -5.37
CA MET A 47 8.00 11.07 -5.17
C MET A 47 6.91 11.29 -6.22
N LEU A 48 6.49 12.54 -6.46
CA LEU A 48 5.47 12.86 -7.46
C LEU A 48 5.94 12.51 -8.89
N ALA A 49 7.21 12.77 -9.22
CA ALA A 49 7.78 12.41 -10.51
C ALA A 49 7.82 10.88 -10.71
N ALA A 50 8.16 10.13 -9.65
CA ALA A 50 8.15 8.67 -9.67
C ALA A 50 6.75 8.09 -9.86
N GLN A 51 5.76 8.62 -9.12
CA GLN A 51 4.35 8.25 -9.27
C GLN A 51 3.85 8.51 -10.70
N ARG A 52 4.15 9.70 -11.25
CA ARG A 52 3.79 10.08 -12.63
C ARG A 52 4.40 9.12 -13.64
N LYS A 53 5.71 8.85 -13.54
CA LYS A 53 6.42 7.92 -14.43
C LYS A 53 5.83 6.51 -14.38
N LEU A 54 5.53 6.02 -13.17
CA LEU A 54 4.91 4.71 -12.98
C LEU A 54 3.52 4.65 -13.61
N LEU A 55 2.70 5.69 -13.40
CA LEU A 55 1.36 5.79 -13.95
C LEU A 55 1.39 5.85 -15.48
N ASP A 56 2.23 6.69 -16.07
CA ASP A 56 2.34 6.85 -17.53
C ASP A 56 2.71 5.52 -18.20
N ALA A 57 3.71 4.82 -17.65
CA ALA A 57 4.11 3.50 -18.15
C ALA A 57 3.00 2.45 -17.96
N GLY A 58 2.31 2.48 -16.83
CA GLY A 58 1.20 1.59 -16.54
C GLY A 58 0.01 1.79 -17.47
N VAL A 59 -0.33 3.04 -17.83
CA VAL A 59 -1.41 3.35 -18.78
C VAL A 59 -1.09 2.81 -20.17
N VAL A 60 0.16 2.95 -20.63
CA VAL A 60 0.60 2.37 -21.91
C VAL A 60 0.43 0.86 -21.91
N GLU A 61 0.94 0.18 -20.87
CA GLU A 61 0.85 -1.27 -20.74
C GLU A 61 -0.61 -1.75 -20.64
N CYS A 62 -1.43 -1.07 -19.85
CA CYS A 62 -2.80 -1.49 -19.55
C CYS A 62 -3.82 -1.11 -20.62
N SER A 63 -3.54 -0.12 -21.47
CA SER A 63 -4.46 0.30 -22.52
C SER A 63 -4.50 -0.68 -23.70
N LEU A 64 -3.45 -1.49 -23.92
CA LEU A 64 -3.35 -2.52 -24.97
C LEU A 64 -3.79 -2.02 -26.36
N GLY A 65 -3.61 -0.73 -26.65
CA GLY A 65 -4.04 -0.10 -27.90
C GLY A 65 -5.56 -0.02 -28.10
N ARG A 66 -6.37 -0.23 -27.05
CA ARG A 66 -7.84 -0.16 -27.12
C ARG A 66 -8.36 1.18 -26.57
N PRO A 67 -9.38 1.78 -27.21
CA PRO A 67 -10.07 2.93 -26.64
C PRO A 67 -10.61 2.58 -25.25
N GLN A 68 -10.29 3.41 -24.25
CA GLN A 68 -10.90 3.30 -22.93
C GLN A 68 -12.36 3.74 -23.04
N VAL A 69 -13.26 2.90 -22.56
CA VAL A 69 -14.71 3.16 -22.55
C VAL A 69 -15.23 3.54 -21.17
N ASP A 70 -14.43 3.29 -20.12
CA ASP A 70 -14.75 3.59 -18.74
C ASP A 70 -13.72 4.57 -18.17
N PHE A 71 -14.19 5.78 -17.88
CA PHE A 71 -13.41 6.88 -17.30
C PHE A 71 -13.80 7.14 -15.84
N SER A 72 -14.35 6.14 -15.16
CA SER A 72 -14.58 6.23 -13.72
C SER A 72 -13.25 6.48 -13.00
N ALA A 73 -13.23 7.48 -12.12
CA ALA A 73 -12.09 7.75 -11.27
C ALA A 73 -11.77 6.54 -10.38
N PHE A 74 -10.48 6.34 -10.10
CA PHE A 74 -10.02 5.26 -9.23
C PHE A 74 -8.74 5.68 -8.51
N ALA A 75 -8.44 4.97 -7.43
CA ALA A 75 -7.26 5.18 -6.63
C ALA A 75 -6.59 3.85 -6.31
N ILE A 76 -5.27 3.82 -6.33
CA ILE A 76 -4.46 2.64 -5.95
C ILE A 76 -3.50 3.05 -4.85
N VAL A 77 -3.69 2.49 -3.66
CA VAL A 77 -2.77 2.63 -2.55
C VAL A 77 -1.73 1.52 -2.64
N MET A 78 -0.47 1.86 -2.42
CA MET A 78 0.67 0.94 -2.42
C MET A 78 1.41 1.06 -1.09
N ARG A 79 1.73 -0.08 -0.46
CA ARG A 79 2.68 -0.14 0.66
C ARG A 79 4.05 -0.49 0.10
N LEU A 80 5.03 0.36 0.36
CA LEU A 80 6.42 0.22 -0.05
C LEU A 80 7.28 -0.25 1.13
N ASP A 81 8.30 -1.03 0.83
CA ASP A 81 9.40 -1.28 1.75
C ASP A 81 10.47 -0.16 1.70
N ALA A 82 11.58 -0.36 2.42
CA ALA A 82 12.68 0.60 2.49
C ALA A 82 13.42 0.79 1.16
N GLN A 83 13.28 -0.14 0.20
CA GLN A 83 13.86 -0.05 -1.14
C GLN A 83 12.88 0.59 -2.13
N GLY A 84 11.65 0.90 -1.69
CA GLY A 84 10.61 1.44 -2.55
C GLY A 84 9.85 0.39 -3.35
N LEU A 85 10.03 -0.90 -3.06
CA LEU A 85 9.35 -1.99 -3.74
C LEU A 85 7.92 -2.13 -3.20
N VAL A 86 6.95 -2.29 -4.09
CA VAL A 86 5.54 -2.52 -3.73
C VAL A 86 5.36 -3.89 -3.10
N GLN A 87 4.96 -3.91 -1.83
CA GLN A 87 4.70 -5.11 -1.03
C GLN A 87 3.22 -5.48 -0.96
N GLN A 88 2.34 -4.48 -1.00
CA GLN A 88 0.89 -4.68 -0.93
C GLN A 88 0.16 -3.54 -1.63
N THR A 89 -1.04 -3.83 -2.15
CA THR A 89 -1.88 -2.83 -2.82
C THR A 89 -3.32 -2.91 -2.37
N TRP A 90 -4.00 -1.76 -2.39
CA TRP A 90 -5.44 -1.61 -2.20
C TRP A 90 -5.98 -0.73 -3.32
N ARG A 91 -7.25 -0.88 -3.67
CA ARG A 91 -7.87 -0.11 -4.75
C ARG A 91 -9.29 0.30 -4.41
N GLN A 92 -9.63 1.54 -4.74
CA GLN A 92 -11.01 1.99 -4.90
C GLN A 92 -11.29 2.20 -6.39
N GLY A 93 -12.45 1.75 -6.84
CA GLY A 93 -12.82 1.73 -8.26
C GLY A 93 -12.64 0.35 -8.90
N GLY A 94 -13.41 0.09 -9.95
CA GLY A 94 -13.54 -1.23 -10.57
C GLY A 94 -13.36 -1.27 -12.08
N SER A 95 -12.93 -0.16 -12.70
CA SER A 95 -12.74 -0.12 -14.15
C SER A 95 -11.67 -1.12 -14.60
N PRO A 96 -11.71 -1.61 -15.85
CA PRO A 96 -10.68 -2.51 -16.38
C PRO A 96 -9.27 -1.93 -16.26
N LEU A 97 -9.13 -0.61 -16.46
CA LEU A 97 -7.87 0.10 -16.29
C LEU A 97 -7.40 0.08 -14.84
N ALA A 98 -8.28 0.33 -13.88
CA ALA A 98 -7.95 0.33 -12.45
C ALA A 98 -7.51 -1.07 -11.97
N ILE A 99 -8.16 -2.13 -12.48
CA ILE A 99 -7.78 -3.52 -12.21
C ILE A 99 -6.42 -3.84 -12.78
N CYS A 100 -6.16 -3.46 -14.04
CA CYS A 100 -4.88 -3.69 -14.67
C CYS A 100 -3.76 -2.93 -13.95
N LEU A 101 -3.95 -1.64 -13.66
CA LEU A 101 -2.94 -0.83 -12.99
C LEU A 101 -2.60 -1.36 -11.59
N GLN A 102 -3.59 -1.81 -10.80
CA GLN A 102 -3.27 -2.43 -9.50
C GLN A 102 -2.36 -3.65 -9.66
N ARG A 103 -2.55 -4.46 -10.72
CA ARG A 103 -1.68 -5.60 -11.00
C ARG A 103 -0.32 -5.15 -11.52
N TYR A 104 -0.28 -4.16 -12.40
CA TYR A 104 0.94 -3.64 -13.01
C TYR A 104 1.94 -3.12 -11.97
N VAL A 105 1.46 -2.42 -10.94
CA VAL A 105 2.34 -1.84 -9.92
C VAL A 105 2.90 -2.87 -8.94
N ARG A 106 2.39 -4.11 -8.92
CA ARG A 106 2.96 -5.17 -8.09
C ARG A 106 4.40 -5.41 -8.51
N ASP A 107 5.28 -5.56 -7.51
CA ASP A 107 6.72 -5.82 -7.69
C ASP A 107 7.47 -4.69 -8.43
N LYS A 108 6.89 -3.49 -8.53
CA LYS A 108 7.59 -2.30 -9.04
C LYS A 108 8.29 -1.56 -7.91
N THR A 109 9.46 -1.02 -8.23
CA THR A 109 10.09 0.01 -7.40
C THR A 109 9.53 1.36 -7.79
N VAL A 110 8.90 2.06 -6.84
CA VAL A 110 8.29 3.38 -7.09
C VAL A 110 9.33 4.46 -6.81
N PHE A 111 9.67 4.64 -5.55
CA PHE A 111 10.68 5.59 -5.08
C PHE A 111 11.20 5.09 -3.71
N MET A 112 12.42 5.43 -3.34
CA MET A 112 12.97 5.07 -2.03
C MET A 112 12.39 6.00 -0.95
N PRO A 113 11.55 5.50 -0.02
CA PRO A 113 10.87 6.36 0.94
C PRO A 113 11.78 6.76 2.10
N PRO A 114 11.50 7.90 2.76
CA PRO A 114 12.27 8.34 3.93
C PRO A 114 12.06 7.46 5.18
N ARG A 115 11.01 6.64 5.20
CA ARG A 115 10.67 5.70 6.26
C ARG A 115 10.01 4.46 5.67
N ALA A 116 10.05 3.33 6.37
CA ALA A 116 9.36 2.10 5.96
C ALA A 116 8.59 1.48 7.14
N PRO A 117 7.43 0.84 6.90
CA PRO A 117 6.71 0.82 5.62
C PRO A 117 6.20 2.23 5.26
N PHE A 118 6.08 2.50 3.96
CA PHE A 118 5.55 3.76 3.43
C PHE A 118 4.32 3.49 2.58
N HIS A 119 3.22 4.19 2.83
CA HIS A 119 2.02 4.11 2.01
C HIS A 119 1.98 5.30 1.06
N THR A 120 1.59 5.05 -0.18
CA THR A 120 1.49 6.08 -1.21
C THR A 120 0.31 5.77 -2.12
N THR A 121 -0.29 6.79 -2.72
CA THR A 121 -1.48 6.65 -3.57
C THR A 121 -1.24 7.19 -4.97
N LEU A 122 -1.69 6.43 -5.96
CA LEU A 122 -1.96 6.96 -7.30
C LEU A 122 -3.45 7.31 -7.39
N ASP A 123 -3.75 8.60 -7.51
CA ASP A 123 -5.09 9.10 -7.82
C ASP A 123 -5.24 9.35 -9.31
N ILE A 124 -6.26 8.74 -9.91
CA ILE A 124 -6.57 8.89 -11.32
C ILE A 124 -7.98 9.45 -11.45
N SER A 125 -8.07 10.66 -11.99
CA SER A 125 -9.31 11.26 -12.46
C SER A 125 -9.13 11.73 -13.91
N PHE A 126 -10.21 11.65 -14.68
CA PHE A 126 -10.26 12.08 -16.07
C PHE A 126 -10.97 13.43 -16.24
N THR A 127 -11.43 14.03 -15.15
CA THR A 127 -11.97 15.40 -15.14
C THR A 127 -10.82 16.40 -14.99
N LYS A 128 -10.79 17.40 -15.88
CA LYS A 128 -9.87 18.54 -15.79
C LYS A 128 -10.14 19.40 -14.57
#